data_AF-A0A1W9USE7-F1
#
_entry.id   AF-A0A1W9USE7-F1
#
_cell.length_a   1.000
_cell.length_b   1.000
_cell.length_c   1.000
_cell.angle_alpha   90.00
_cell.angle_beta   90.00
_cell.angle_gamma   90.00
#
_symmetry.space_group_name_H-M   'P 1'
#
loop_
_entity.id
_entity.type
_entity.pdbx_description
1 polymer ?
#
loop_
_entity_poly.entity_id
_entity_poly.type
_entity_poly.pdbx_seq_one_letter_code
_entity_poly.pdbx_strand_id
1 'polypeptide(L)'
;MSDNFYLAIEGAIGVGKTTLARLLGRELGAELLLEVFEENPFLSDFYADRERYAFQTQIFFLLSRYRQQHRVIQQTLEQASLVSDYTFAKDRLFAELNLANDELHMYRRVHAIMAEKINLPNLVIYLRAGTDTLMERIALRDRSYERGMSRDYIDRLRVAYERFFSDYSDSPVLTIDTDNLNYIRDAEALAYVLGRVRSGLAEGEYQQPLPRPETAPDVAKSLRVAGKRRRLPDFQRWHRALDADKGFLTDLYFNYIALTEEMGELGRVLKKAWRAEKTLYEHRGNRQEARDRALQKQMPAIREELADLLAYVLKLSNYAGIDLEKAYLDKMQHNEDRTWET
;
A
#
# COMPACT_ATOMS: atom_id res chain seq x y z
N MET A 1 -2.62 1.85 -33.67
CA MET A 1 -2.77 2.43 -32.31
C MET A 1 -2.53 1.27 -31.37
N SER A 2 -1.68 1.41 -30.35
CA SER A 2 -1.61 0.35 -29.33
C SER A 2 -2.95 0.35 -28.61
N ASP A 3 -3.73 -0.72 -28.72
CA ASP A 3 -4.99 -0.85 -28.00
C ASP A 3 -4.69 -0.85 -26.50
N ASN A 4 -5.17 0.18 -25.80
CA ASN A 4 -5.03 0.27 -24.36
C ASN A 4 -5.80 -0.89 -23.71
N PHE A 5 -5.16 -1.59 -22.79
CA PHE A 5 -5.77 -2.72 -22.09
C PHE A 5 -6.18 -2.35 -20.67
N TYR A 6 -7.14 -3.10 -20.14
CA TYR A 6 -7.57 -3.06 -18.76
C TYR A 6 -7.30 -4.41 -18.08
N LEU A 7 -6.42 -4.42 -17.09
CA LEU A 7 -6.18 -5.55 -16.19
C LEU A 7 -6.85 -5.32 -14.85
N ALA A 8 -7.44 -6.37 -14.28
CA ALA A 8 -7.91 -6.36 -12.90
C ALA A 8 -7.32 -7.53 -12.12
N ILE A 9 -6.93 -7.30 -10.86
CA ILE A 9 -6.33 -8.32 -10.01
C ILE A 9 -7.27 -8.64 -8.87
N GLU A 10 -7.52 -9.93 -8.66
CA GLU A 10 -8.53 -10.41 -7.72
C GLU A 10 -7.99 -11.49 -6.80
N GLY A 11 -8.69 -11.69 -5.68
CA GLY A 11 -8.38 -12.72 -4.69
C GLY A 11 -8.55 -12.27 -3.25
N ALA A 12 -8.37 -13.22 -2.33
CA ALA A 12 -8.65 -13.04 -0.91
C ALA A 12 -7.83 -11.92 -0.24
N ILE A 13 -8.28 -11.51 0.95
CA ILE A 13 -7.55 -10.54 1.78
C ILE A 13 -6.18 -11.15 2.12
N GLY A 14 -5.11 -10.35 2.03
CA GLY A 14 -3.74 -10.82 2.27
C GLY A 14 -3.02 -11.43 1.06
N VAL A 15 -3.70 -11.72 -0.06
CA VAL A 15 -3.09 -12.50 -1.15
C VAL A 15 -1.99 -11.78 -1.95
N GLY A 16 -1.96 -10.44 -1.96
CA GLY A 16 -0.92 -9.67 -2.67
C GLY A 16 -1.39 -8.83 -3.86
N LYS A 17 -2.71 -8.62 -4.02
CA LYS A 17 -3.32 -7.84 -5.14
C LYS A 17 -2.66 -6.49 -5.39
N THR A 18 -2.70 -5.58 -4.41
CA THR A 18 -2.15 -4.22 -4.51
C THR A 18 -0.65 -4.24 -4.86
N THR A 19 0.08 -5.21 -4.33
CA THR A 19 1.52 -5.38 -4.64
C THR A 19 1.71 -5.75 -6.10
N LEU A 20 0.98 -6.75 -6.61
CA LEU A 20 1.08 -7.14 -8.01
C LEU A 20 0.57 -6.03 -8.94
N ALA A 21 -0.50 -5.32 -8.57
CA ALA A 21 -1.04 -4.22 -9.37
C ALA A 21 0.01 -3.15 -9.62
N ARG A 22 0.68 -2.69 -8.55
CA ARG A 22 1.77 -1.70 -8.63
C ARG A 22 2.95 -2.19 -9.48
N LEU A 23 3.32 -3.46 -9.34
CA LEU A 23 4.40 -4.06 -10.15
C LEU A 23 4.02 -4.11 -11.63
N LEU A 24 2.82 -4.58 -11.97
CA LEU A 24 2.35 -4.64 -13.35
C LEU A 24 2.16 -3.25 -13.95
N GLY A 25 1.62 -2.28 -13.20
CA GLY A 25 1.51 -0.89 -13.65
C GLY A 25 2.87 -0.33 -14.06
N ARG A 26 3.90 -0.54 -13.24
CA ARG A 26 5.27 -0.11 -13.55
C ARG A 26 5.85 -0.82 -14.78
N GLU A 27 5.76 -2.15 -14.82
CA GLU A 27 6.42 -2.98 -15.84
C GLU A 27 5.71 -2.98 -17.20
N LEU A 28 4.43 -2.60 -17.23
CA LEU A 28 3.64 -2.47 -18.45
C LEU A 28 3.38 -1.02 -18.86
N GLY A 29 3.84 -0.04 -18.06
CA GLY A 29 3.60 1.38 -18.33
C GLY A 29 2.11 1.76 -18.27
N ALA A 30 1.36 1.13 -17.37
CA ALA A 30 -0.08 1.30 -17.22
C ALA A 30 -0.41 2.12 -15.96
N GLU A 31 -1.49 2.89 -16.06
CA GLU A 31 -2.04 3.65 -14.94
C GLU A 31 -2.59 2.72 -13.85
N LEU A 32 -2.59 3.19 -12.61
CA LEU A 32 -2.97 2.41 -11.44
C LEU A 32 -4.30 2.86 -10.86
N LEU A 33 -5.23 1.91 -10.75
CA LEU A 33 -6.50 2.11 -10.06
C LEU A 33 -6.54 1.24 -8.80
N LEU A 34 -6.41 1.86 -7.63
CA LEU A 34 -6.44 1.12 -6.36
C LEU A 34 -7.75 1.34 -5.62
N GLU A 35 -8.20 0.29 -4.94
CA GLU A 35 -9.37 0.35 -4.09
C GLU A 35 -9.11 1.19 -2.84
N VAL A 36 -10.00 2.15 -2.57
CA VAL A 36 -9.93 3.02 -1.39
C VAL A 36 -10.91 2.49 -0.33
N PHE A 37 -10.38 1.85 0.71
CA PHE A 37 -11.19 1.25 1.78
C PHE A 37 -11.38 2.18 3.00
N GLU A 38 -10.44 3.10 3.20
CA GLU A 38 -10.31 3.91 4.41
C GLU A 38 -11.41 4.97 4.56
N GLU A 39 -12.10 5.30 3.46
CA GLU A 39 -13.21 6.25 3.46
C GLU A 39 -14.53 5.64 3.98
N ASN A 40 -14.62 4.32 4.16
CA ASN A 40 -15.86 3.67 4.57
C ASN A 40 -16.10 3.85 6.08
N PRO A 41 -17.09 4.68 6.49
CA PRO A 41 -17.30 4.99 7.90
C PRO A 41 -17.81 3.79 8.70
N PHE A 42 -18.34 2.76 8.02
CA PHE A 42 -18.91 1.57 8.66
C PHE A 42 -17.90 0.43 8.76
N LEU A 43 -16.70 0.55 8.16
CA LEU A 43 -15.77 -0.58 8.06
C LEU A 43 -15.28 -1.06 9.42
N SER A 44 -14.97 -0.13 10.33
CA SER A 44 -14.57 -0.49 11.70
C SER A 44 -15.71 -1.17 12.45
N ASP A 45 -16.93 -0.64 12.33
CA ASP A 45 -18.12 -1.17 13.00
C ASP A 45 -18.53 -2.54 12.44
N PHE A 46 -18.35 -2.77 11.14
CA PHE A 46 -18.55 -4.06 10.50
C PHE A 46 -17.68 -5.16 11.12
N TYR A 47 -16.42 -4.86 11.45
CA TYR A 47 -15.57 -5.85 12.11
C TYR A 47 -15.92 -6.08 13.57
N ALA A 48 -16.63 -5.14 14.21
CA ALA A 48 -17.16 -5.30 15.57
C ALA A 48 -18.49 -6.07 15.59
N ASP A 49 -19.39 -5.80 14.63
CA ASP A 49 -20.72 -6.39 14.52
C ASP A 49 -21.14 -6.51 13.05
N ARG A 50 -20.86 -7.68 12.46
CA ARG A 50 -21.10 -7.90 11.02
C ARG A 50 -22.58 -7.92 10.69
N GLU A 51 -23.40 -8.54 11.52
CA GLU A 51 -24.84 -8.70 11.25
C GLU A 51 -25.52 -7.32 11.14
N ARG A 52 -25.11 -6.37 11.98
CA ARG A 52 -25.71 -5.04 12.01
C ARG A 52 -25.21 -4.07 10.94
N TYR A 53 -23.93 -4.19 10.55
CA TYR A 53 -23.25 -3.19 9.72
C TYR A 53 -22.86 -3.69 8.32
N ALA A 54 -23.10 -4.97 8.00
CA ALA A 54 -22.77 -5.53 6.69
C ALA A 54 -23.44 -4.76 5.56
N PHE A 55 -24.75 -4.50 5.64
CA PHE A 55 -25.49 -3.89 4.54
C PHE A 55 -24.97 -2.49 4.19
N GLN A 56 -24.82 -1.62 5.19
CA GLN A 56 -24.32 -0.25 5.03
C GLN A 56 -22.88 -0.26 4.48
N THR A 57 -22.05 -1.18 4.98
CA THR A 57 -20.68 -1.37 4.52
C THR A 57 -20.64 -1.78 3.05
N GLN A 58 -21.45 -2.76 2.64
CA GLN A 58 -21.51 -3.24 1.25
C GLN A 58 -22.08 -2.19 0.29
N ILE A 59 -23.15 -1.49 0.65
CA ILE A 59 -23.70 -0.41 -0.18
C ILE A 59 -22.71 0.74 -0.35
N PHE A 60 -21.95 1.08 0.69
CA PHE A 60 -20.89 2.09 0.57
C PHE A 60 -19.81 1.64 -0.43
N PHE A 61 -19.34 0.39 -0.33
CA PHE A 61 -18.37 -0.15 -1.29
C PHE A 61 -18.91 -0.15 -2.72
N LEU A 62 -20.15 -0.62 -2.92
CA LEU A 62 -20.81 -0.63 -4.22
C LEU A 62 -20.83 0.76 -4.86
N LEU A 63 -21.28 1.79 -4.12
CA LEU A 63 -21.38 3.16 -4.59
C LEU A 63 -20.00 3.79 -4.85
N SER A 64 -19.03 3.57 -3.96
CA SER A 64 -17.67 4.08 -4.11
C SER A 64 -17.01 3.50 -5.37
N ARG A 65 -17.10 2.18 -5.54
CA ARG A 65 -16.57 1.49 -6.73
C ARG A 65 -17.28 1.92 -8.00
N TYR A 66 -18.61 2.04 -8.00
CA TYR A 66 -19.34 2.54 -9.17
C TYR A 66 -18.87 3.94 -9.56
N ARG A 67 -18.74 4.86 -8.60
CA ARG A 67 -18.27 6.23 -8.85
C ARG A 67 -16.86 6.26 -9.42
N GLN A 68 -15.96 5.44 -8.87
CA GLN A 68 -14.57 5.36 -9.31
C GLN A 68 -14.49 4.74 -10.71
N GLN A 69 -15.13 3.60 -10.93
CA GLN A 69 -15.00 2.83 -12.17
C GLN A 69 -15.73 3.45 -13.36
N HIS A 70 -16.97 3.92 -13.17
CA HIS A 70 -17.78 4.45 -14.28
C HIS A 70 -17.13 5.68 -14.96
N ARG A 71 -16.35 6.48 -14.23
CA ARG A 71 -15.69 7.66 -14.80
C ARG A 71 -14.22 7.43 -15.10
N VAL A 72 -13.48 6.89 -14.13
CA VAL A 72 -12.02 6.82 -14.24
C VAL A 72 -11.60 5.79 -15.29
N ILE A 73 -12.22 4.60 -15.33
CA ILE A 73 -11.76 3.53 -16.24
C ILE A 73 -11.90 3.97 -17.70
N GLN A 74 -13.08 4.44 -18.10
CA GLN A 74 -13.32 4.89 -19.48
C GLN A 74 -12.35 6.00 -19.88
N GLN A 75 -12.23 7.05 -19.05
CA GLN A 75 -11.36 8.19 -19.35
C GLN A 75 -9.88 7.79 -19.41
N THR A 76 -9.44 6.88 -18.54
CA THR A 76 -8.07 6.39 -18.55
C THR A 76 -7.81 5.56 -19.81
N LEU A 77 -8.71 4.64 -20.18
CA LEU A 77 -8.53 3.76 -21.35
C LEU A 77 -8.49 4.51 -22.69
N GLU A 78 -9.03 5.73 -22.76
CA GLU A 78 -8.85 6.62 -23.92
C GLU A 78 -7.39 7.10 -24.09
N GLN A 79 -6.58 7.06 -23.03
CA GLN A 79 -5.25 7.70 -22.98
C GLN A 79 -4.12 6.72 -22.65
N ALA A 80 -4.38 5.70 -21.84
CA ALA A 80 -3.39 4.75 -21.34
C ALA A 80 -4.03 3.41 -20.98
N SER A 81 -3.21 2.37 -20.89
CA SER A 81 -3.63 1.09 -20.29
C SER A 81 -3.80 1.23 -18.78
N LEU A 82 -4.62 0.37 -18.16
CA LEU A 82 -5.00 0.44 -16.76
C LEU A 82 -4.79 -0.89 -16.05
N VAL A 83 -4.26 -0.84 -14.83
CA VAL A 83 -4.20 -1.97 -13.89
C VAL A 83 -4.96 -1.61 -12.62
N SER A 84 -5.96 -2.43 -12.29
CA SER A 84 -6.76 -2.30 -11.06
C SER A 84 -6.47 -3.44 -10.08
N ASP A 85 -6.50 -3.17 -8.77
CA ASP A 85 -6.38 -4.20 -7.73
C ASP A 85 -7.73 -4.76 -7.24
N TYR A 86 -8.80 -4.43 -7.97
CA TYR A 86 -10.15 -4.92 -7.76
C TYR A 86 -11.01 -4.81 -9.04
N THR A 87 -12.10 -5.57 -9.07
CA THR A 87 -13.19 -5.56 -10.05
C THR A 87 -14.48 -5.10 -9.38
N PHE A 88 -15.45 -4.65 -10.18
CA PHE A 88 -16.80 -4.43 -9.66
C PHE A 88 -17.44 -5.73 -9.15
N ALA A 89 -17.23 -6.82 -9.89
CA ALA A 89 -17.89 -8.10 -9.66
C ALA A 89 -17.54 -8.74 -8.30
N LYS A 90 -16.37 -8.41 -7.73
CA LYS A 90 -15.96 -8.78 -6.36
C LYS A 90 -16.96 -8.34 -5.30
N ASP A 91 -17.67 -7.22 -5.48
CA ASP A 91 -18.60 -6.72 -4.46
C ASP A 91 -19.68 -7.74 -4.15
N ARG A 92 -20.17 -8.43 -5.19
CA ARG A 92 -21.17 -9.49 -5.07
C ARG A 92 -20.72 -10.62 -4.17
N LEU A 93 -19.44 -11.02 -4.23
CA LEU A 93 -18.87 -12.06 -3.37
C LEU A 93 -18.95 -11.67 -1.90
N PHE A 94 -18.58 -10.43 -1.55
CA PHE A 94 -18.64 -9.96 -0.17
C PHE A 94 -20.08 -9.81 0.32
N ALA A 95 -20.98 -9.33 -0.55
CA ALA A 95 -22.39 -9.24 -0.22
C ALA A 95 -23.02 -10.62 0.05
N GLU A 96 -22.75 -11.62 -0.78
CA GLU A 96 -23.29 -12.98 -0.59
C GLU A 96 -22.78 -13.68 0.67
N LEU A 97 -21.59 -13.30 1.15
CA LEU A 97 -21.04 -13.84 2.39
C LEU A 97 -21.56 -13.16 3.66
N ASN A 98 -21.95 -11.89 3.56
CA ASN A 98 -22.24 -11.05 4.74
C ASN A 98 -23.69 -10.61 4.84
N LEU A 99 -24.48 -10.69 3.76
CA LEU A 99 -25.89 -10.28 3.72
C LEU A 99 -26.81 -11.50 3.60
N ALA A 100 -28.01 -11.36 4.14
CA ALA A 100 -29.06 -12.37 4.03
C ALA A 100 -30.42 -11.75 3.67
N ASN A 101 -31.36 -12.58 3.23
CA ASN A 101 -32.77 -12.23 3.04
C ASN A 101 -32.96 -10.95 2.18
N ASP A 102 -33.76 -10.01 2.67
CA ASP A 102 -34.14 -8.77 1.98
C ASP A 102 -32.94 -7.86 1.71
N GLU A 103 -31.92 -7.84 2.57
CA GLU A 103 -30.70 -7.05 2.37
C GLU A 103 -29.91 -7.54 1.16
N LEU A 104 -29.75 -8.87 1.04
CA LEU A 104 -29.09 -9.48 -0.11
C LEU A 104 -29.92 -9.28 -1.39
N HIS A 105 -31.24 -9.38 -1.31
CA HIS A 105 -32.13 -9.14 -2.45
C HIS A 105 -32.04 -7.69 -2.95
N MET A 106 -32.10 -6.72 -2.04
CA MET A 106 -31.95 -5.30 -2.35
C MET A 106 -30.58 -5.03 -2.96
N TYR A 107 -29.52 -5.54 -2.32
CA TYR A 107 -28.15 -5.39 -2.81
C TYR A 107 -28.03 -5.89 -4.27
N ARG A 108 -28.51 -7.10 -4.57
CA ARG A 108 -28.44 -7.70 -5.92
C ARG A 108 -29.13 -6.84 -6.96
N ARG A 109 -30.28 -6.26 -6.61
CA ARG A 109 -31.03 -5.37 -7.50
C ARG A 109 -30.27 -4.08 -7.81
N VAL A 110 -29.66 -3.45 -6.80
CA VAL A 110 -28.85 -2.24 -7.00
C VAL A 110 -27.59 -2.56 -7.80
N HIS A 111 -26.90 -3.65 -7.47
CA HIS A 111 -25.70 -4.10 -8.17
C HIS A 111 -25.98 -4.36 -9.66
N ALA A 112 -27.08 -5.06 -10.00
CA ALA A 112 -27.44 -5.35 -11.39
C ALA A 112 -27.61 -4.08 -12.23
N ILE A 113 -28.31 -3.07 -11.71
CA ILE A 113 -28.52 -1.79 -12.40
C ILE A 113 -27.20 -1.04 -12.64
N MET A 114 -26.28 -1.11 -11.67
CA MET A 114 -25.00 -0.42 -11.76
C MET A 114 -24.00 -1.15 -12.67
N ALA A 115 -24.02 -2.48 -12.66
CA ALA A 115 -23.07 -3.31 -13.42
C ALA A 115 -23.17 -3.11 -14.94
N GLU A 116 -24.36 -2.79 -15.48
CA GLU A 116 -24.58 -2.56 -16.92
C GLU A 116 -23.68 -1.47 -17.53
N LYS A 117 -23.17 -0.55 -16.70
CA LYS A 117 -22.37 0.60 -17.16
C LYS A 117 -20.89 0.50 -16.83
N ILE A 118 -20.43 -0.67 -16.39
CA ILE A 118 -19.05 -0.89 -15.99
C ILE A 118 -18.28 -1.61 -17.09
N ASN A 119 -17.11 -1.07 -17.43
CA ASN A 119 -16.19 -1.72 -18.36
C ASN A 119 -15.61 -2.99 -17.76
N LEU A 120 -15.61 -4.05 -18.56
CA LEU A 120 -14.99 -5.31 -18.21
C LEU A 120 -13.49 -5.27 -18.52
N PRO A 121 -12.65 -5.91 -17.68
CA PRO A 121 -11.22 -6.03 -17.95
C PRO A 121 -10.96 -6.96 -19.14
N ASN A 122 -9.89 -6.70 -19.88
CA ASN A 122 -9.40 -7.60 -20.91
C ASN A 122 -8.88 -8.91 -20.31
N LEU A 123 -8.37 -8.86 -19.08
CA LEU A 123 -7.90 -10.03 -18.33
C LEU A 123 -8.04 -9.78 -16.83
N VAL A 124 -8.61 -10.77 -16.13
CA VAL A 124 -8.61 -10.83 -14.66
C VAL A 124 -7.47 -11.75 -14.20
N ILE A 125 -6.63 -11.27 -13.31
CA ILE A 125 -5.58 -12.06 -12.66
C ILE A 125 -6.10 -12.50 -11.29
N TYR A 126 -6.48 -13.76 -11.16
CA TYR A 126 -6.93 -14.33 -9.89
C TYR A 126 -5.75 -14.90 -9.11
N LEU A 127 -5.40 -14.26 -7.99
CA LEU A 127 -4.36 -14.72 -7.08
C LEU A 127 -4.93 -15.70 -6.06
N ARG A 128 -4.25 -16.84 -5.92
CA ARG A 128 -4.59 -17.91 -4.98
C ARG A 128 -3.49 -18.07 -3.93
N ALA A 129 -3.91 -18.38 -2.72
CA ALA A 129 -3.04 -18.79 -1.63
C ALA A 129 -3.84 -19.59 -0.59
N GLY A 130 -3.16 -20.47 0.12
CA GLY A 130 -3.68 -21.17 1.29
C GLY A 130 -3.98 -20.21 2.44
N THR A 131 -4.94 -20.60 3.29
CA THR A 131 -5.38 -19.78 4.43
C THR A 131 -4.23 -19.43 5.36
N ASP A 132 -3.26 -20.32 5.57
CA ASP A 132 -2.12 -20.05 6.45
C ASP A 132 -1.23 -18.94 5.88
N THR A 133 -0.89 -19.00 4.59
CA THR A 133 -0.14 -17.95 3.89
C THR A 133 -0.88 -16.61 3.90
N LEU A 134 -2.22 -16.62 3.75
CA LEU A 134 -3.03 -15.40 3.84
C LEU A 134 -2.95 -14.78 5.24
N MET A 135 -3.10 -15.60 6.29
CA MET A 135 -3.04 -15.12 7.68
C MET A 135 -1.67 -14.56 8.04
N GLU A 136 -0.59 -15.20 7.60
CA GLU A 136 0.78 -14.68 7.78
C GLU A 136 0.95 -13.31 7.12
N ARG A 137 0.49 -13.15 5.87
CA ARG A 137 0.57 -11.87 5.14
C ARG A 137 -0.29 -10.78 5.76
N ILE A 138 -1.46 -11.13 6.31
CA ILE A 138 -2.32 -10.18 7.02
C ILE A 138 -1.63 -9.69 8.30
N ALA A 139 -1.06 -10.61 9.09
CA ALA A 139 -0.35 -10.27 10.32
C ALA A 139 0.83 -9.31 10.06
N LEU A 140 1.58 -9.52 8.97
CA LEU A 140 2.72 -8.66 8.60
C LEU A 140 2.33 -7.24 8.16
N ARG A 141 1.07 -6.99 7.74
CA ARG A 141 0.61 -5.68 7.26
C ARG A 141 0.12 -4.75 8.37
N ASP A 142 -0.10 -5.27 9.57
CA ASP A 142 -0.54 -4.58 10.79
C ASP A 142 -1.69 -3.55 10.65
N ARG A 143 -2.64 -3.81 9.75
CA ARG A 143 -3.83 -2.95 9.62
C ARG A 143 -4.75 -3.12 10.82
N SER A 144 -5.10 -2.00 11.46
CA SER A 144 -5.82 -1.98 12.73
C SER A 144 -7.16 -2.74 12.73
N TYR A 145 -7.89 -2.68 11.63
CA TYR A 145 -9.17 -3.37 11.42
C TYR A 145 -9.02 -4.82 10.96
N GLU A 146 -7.84 -5.23 10.47
CA GLU A 146 -7.58 -6.62 10.06
C GLU A 146 -7.17 -7.52 11.24
N ARG A 147 -6.62 -6.93 12.32
CA ARG A 147 -6.14 -7.64 13.53
C ARG A 147 -7.18 -8.51 14.24
N GLY A 148 -8.47 -8.25 14.03
CA GLY A 148 -9.59 -9.02 14.63
C GLY A 148 -10.20 -10.09 13.73
N MET A 149 -9.69 -10.29 12.50
CA MET A 149 -10.29 -11.25 11.58
C MET A 149 -9.98 -12.69 11.97
N SER A 150 -11.03 -13.53 12.05
CA SER A 150 -10.86 -14.95 12.32
C SER A 150 -10.30 -15.69 11.11
N ARG A 151 -9.47 -16.71 11.37
CA ARG A 151 -8.97 -17.63 10.34
C ARG A 151 -10.10 -18.26 9.53
N ASP A 152 -11.19 -18.66 10.20
CA ASP A 152 -12.37 -19.25 9.56
C ASP A 152 -13.07 -18.27 8.60
N TYR A 153 -13.04 -16.97 8.91
CA TYR A 153 -13.57 -15.97 8.00
C TYR A 153 -12.71 -15.83 6.74
N ILE A 154 -11.38 -15.79 6.90
CA ILE A 154 -10.45 -15.74 5.77
C ILE A 154 -10.57 -17.01 4.90
N ASP A 155 -10.73 -18.19 5.52
CA ASP A 155 -10.95 -19.42 4.77
C ASP A 155 -12.29 -19.41 4.01
N ARG A 156 -13.38 -18.96 4.64
CA ARG A 156 -14.68 -18.80 3.94
C ARG A 156 -14.57 -17.83 2.76
N LEU A 157 -13.86 -16.72 2.92
CA LEU A 157 -13.58 -15.79 1.83
C LEU A 157 -12.80 -16.48 0.71
N ARG A 158 -11.71 -17.19 1.03
CA ARG A 158 -10.92 -17.95 0.06
C ARG A 158 -11.80 -18.93 -0.72
N VAL A 159 -12.61 -19.74 -0.04
CA VAL A 159 -13.54 -20.69 -0.68
C VAL A 159 -14.58 -19.98 -1.56
N ALA A 160 -15.09 -18.82 -1.14
CA ALA A 160 -16.00 -18.04 -1.97
C ALA A 160 -15.35 -17.52 -3.24
N TYR A 161 -14.08 -17.10 -3.18
CA TYR A 161 -13.32 -16.69 -4.36
C TYR A 161 -13.11 -17.85 -5.34
N GLU A 162 -12.79 -19.04 -4.84
CA GLU A 162 -12.63 -20.24 -5.66
C GLU A 162 -13.92 -20.58 -6.43
N ARG A 163 -15.07 -20.55 -5.73
CA ARG A 163 -16.39 -20.79 -6.34
C ARG A 163 -16.77 -19.68 -7.32
N PHE A 164 -16.46 -18.43 -6.98
CA PHE A 164 -16.76 -17.31 -7.85
C PHE A 164 -16.00 -17.42 -9.18
N PHE A 165 -14.70 -17.71 -9.13
CA PHE A 165 -13.87 -17.81 -10.33
C PHE A 165 -13.98 -19.15 -11.07
N SER A 166 -14.55 -20.20 -10.48
CA SER A 166 -14.88 -21.42 -11.22
C SER A 166 -15.97 -21.19 -12.27
N ASP A 167 -16.91 -20.29 -11.97
CA ASP A 167 -18.10 -20.02 -12.80
C ASP A 167 -18.03 -18.65 -13.48
N TYR A 168 -16.92 -17.91 -13.34
CA TYR A 168 -16.75 -16.57 -13.88
C TYR A 168 -16.50 -16.60 -15.38
N SER A 169 -17.37 -15.94 -16.15
CA SER A 169 -17.32 -15.91 -17.61
C SER A 169 -17.25 -14.51 -18.21
N ASP A 170 -17.29 -13.45 -17.40
CA ASP A 170 -17.39 -12.08 -17.90
C ASP A 170 -16.07 -11.59 -18.53
N SER A 171 -14.94 -12.19 -18.19
CA SER A 171 -13.62 -11.88 -18.75
C SER A 171 -12.67 -13.09 -18.65
N PRO A 172 -11.64 -13.18 -19.51
CA PRO A 172 -10.59 -14.20 -19.36
C PRO A 172 -9.94 -14.13 -17.97
N VAL A 173 -9.62 -15.29 -17.40
CA VAL A 173 -9.03 -15.39 -16.05
C VAL A 173 -7.67 -16.09 -16.10
N LEU A 174 -6.62 -15.38 -15.68
CA LEU A 174 -5.31 -15.96 -15.41
C LEU A 174 -5.20 -16.24 -13.91
N THR A 175 -5.24 -17.52 -13.54
CA THR A 175 -5.05 -17.95 -12.15
C THR A 175 -3.55 -18.10 -11.84
N ILE A 176 -3.09 -17.49 -10.73
CA ILE A 176 -1.72 -17.58 -10.25
C ILE A 176 -1.71 -18.01 -8.79
N ASP A 177 -1.07 -19.14 -8.51
CA ASP A 177 -0.78 -19.58 -7.15
C ASP A 177 0.39 -18.77 -6.58
N THR A 178 0.21 -18.24 -5.38
CA THR A 178 1.19 -17.37 -4.71
C THR A 178 1.76 -17.97 -3.43
N ASP A 179 1.43 -19.21 -3.06
CA ASP A 179 1.93 -19.83 -1.82
C ASP A 179 3.45 -19.91 -1.82
N ASN A 180 4.02 -20.33 -2.95
CA ASN A 180 5.47 -20.49 -3.12
C ASN A 180 6.07 -19.53 -4.16
N LEU A 181 5.30 -18.54 -4.63
CA LEU A 181 5.72 -17.61 -5.67
C LEU A 181 5.98 -16.22 -5.09
N ASN A 182 7.25 -15.90 -4.82
CA ASN A 182 7.65 -14.60 -4.28
C ASN A 182 8.13 -13.65 -5.39
N TYR A 183 7.22 -13.18 -6.23
CA TYR A 183 7.50 -12.23 -7.30
C TYR A 183 7.90 -10.81 -6.81
N ILE A 184 8.03 -10.60 -5.49
CA ILE A 184 8.55 -9.36 -4.89
C ILE A 184 10.07 -9.42 -4.76
N ARG A 185 10.61 -10.58 -4.37
CA ARG A 185 12.04 -10.78 -4.08
C ARG A 185 12.77 -11.54 -5.18
N ASP A 186 12.03 -12.25 -6.02
CA ASP A 186 12.57 -13.09 -7.08
C ASP A 186 12.22 -12.50 -8.46
N ALA A 187 13.25 -11.99 -9.14
CA ALA A 187 13.12 -11.41 -10.46
C ALA A 187 12.73 -12.45 -11.53
N GLU A 188 13.09 -13.72 -11.35
CA GLU A 188 12.67 -14.80 -12.25
C GLU A 188 11.19 -15.12 -12.06
N ALA A 189 10.73 -15.17 -10.81
CA ALA A 189 9.30 -15.32 -10.50
C ALA A 189 8.48 -14.14 -11.06
N LEU A 190 8.97 -12.90 -10.94
CA LEU A 190 8.30 -11.73 -11.53
C LEU A 190 8.29 -11.81 -13.07
N ALA A 191 9.41 -12.17 -13.68
CA ALA A 191 9.49 -12.35 -15.14
C ALA A 191 8.55 -13.46 -15.62
N TYR A 192 8.41 -14.55 -14.85
CA TYR A 192 7.44 -15.61 -15.12
C TYR A 192 6.00 -15.08 -15.06
N VAL A 193 5.63 -14.34 -14.01
CA VAL A 193 4.30 -13.73 -13.89
C VAL A 193 4.03 -12.76 -15.04
N LEU A 194 4.97 -11.87 -15.36
CA LEU A 194 4.86 -10.94 -16.48
C LEU A 194 4.71 -11.67 -17.82
N GLY A 195 5.46 -12.76 -18.02
CA GLY A 195 5.32 -13.61 -19.18
C GLY A 195 3.91 -14.19 -19.29
N ARG A 196 3.38 -14.74 -18.18
CA ARG A 196 2.01 -15.27 -18.13
C ARG A 196 0.95 -14.20 -18.37
N VAL A 197 1.12 -13.00 -17.81
CA VAL A 197 0.20 -11.87 -18.00
C VAL A 197 0.23 -11.39 -19.46
N ARG A 198 1.43 -11.21 -20.02
CA ARG A 198 1.59 -10.86 -21.44
C ARG A 198 1.00 -11.92 -22.34
N SER A 199 1.23 -13.21 -22.06
CA SER A 199 0.57 -14.30 -22.79
C SER A 199 -0.94 -14.28 -22.63
N GLY A 200 -1.48 -14.00 -21.44
CA GLY A 200 -2.94 -13.88 -21.25
C GLY A 200 -3.54 -12.69 -21.99
N LEU A 201 -2.80 -11.59 -22.12
CA LEU A 201 -3.16 -10.45 -22.98
C LEU A 201 -2.97 -10.77 -24.47
N ALA A 202 -1.94 -11.55 -24.82
CA ALA A 202 -1.50 -11.86 -26.19
C ALA A 202 -2.14 -13.13 -26.80
N GLU A 203 -2.78 -13.98 -26.01
CA GLU A 203 -3.79 -14.92 -26.51
C GLU A 203 -5.01 -14.15 -27.07
N GLY A 204 -5.05 -12.82 -26.84
CA GLY A 204 -5.76 -11.82 -27.66
C GLY A 204 -5.03 -11.42 -28.96
N GLU A 205 -3.71 -11.15 -28.97
CA GLU A 205 -2.87 -10.92 -30.18
C GLU A 205 -1.35 -11.25 -29.96
N TYR A 206 -0.73 -12.06 -30.84
CA TYR A 206 0.61 -12.72 -30.67
C TYR A 206 1.85 -11.90 -31.17
N GLN A 207 3.02 -11.96 -30.48
CA GLN A 207 4.38 -12.34 -31.02
C GLN A 207 5.61 -12.20 -30.04
N GLN A 208 6.71 -12.87 -30.40
CA GLN A 208 7.85 -13.48 -29.65
C GLN A 208 8.83 -12.60 -28.81
N PRO A 209 9.57 -13.19 -27.83
CA PRO A 209 10.62 -12.49 -27.08
C PRO A 209 12.03 -12.57 -27.72
N LEU A 210 12.77 -11.46 -27.66
CA LEU A 210 14.19 -11.31 -27.99
C LEU A 210 15.10 -11.50 -26.75
N PRO A 211 16.42 -11.75 -26.93
CA PRO A 211 17.28 -12.37 -25.92
C PRO A 211 17.81 -11.39 -24.84
N ARG A 212 18.09 -11.95 -23.64
CA ARG A 212 18.57 -11.24 -22.44
C ARG A 212 20.07 -10.94 -22.48
N PRO A 213 20.54 -9.83 -21.87
CA PRO A 213 21.92 -9.67 -21.42
C PRO A 213 22.11 -9.90 -19.91
N GLU A 214 23.36 -10.20 -19.55
CA GLU A 214 23.91 -10.80 -18.33
C GLU A 214 23.89 -9.92 -17.04
N THR A 215 23.99 -10.60 -15.90
CA THR A 215 23.94 -10.11 -14.50
C THR A 215 25.25 -9.45 -13.99
N ALA A 216 25.16 -8.49 -13.06
CA ALA A 216 26.31 -7.90 -12.34
C ALA A 216 26.05 -7.68 -10.81
N PRO A 217 27.10 -7.55 -9.94
CA PRO A 217 27.07 -8.06 -8.56
C PRO A 217 27.04 -7.03 -7.38
N ASP A 218 26.78 -7.62 -6.20
CA ASP A 218 26.63 -7.21 -4.78
C ASP A 218 27.42 -5.96 -4.25
N VAL A 219 26.74 -4.82 -4.03
CA VAL A 219 27.31 -3.52 -3.57
C VAL A 219 27.15 -3.25 -2.05
N ALA A 220 26.23 -3.94 -1.37
CA ALA A 220 25.76 -3.58 -0.03
C ALA A 220 26.81 -3.75 1.10
N LYS A 221 27.82 -4.62 0.92
CA LYS A 221 28.78 -4.97 1.99
C LYS A 221 29.86 -3.90 2.27
N SER A 222 30.00 -2.88 1.44
CA SER A 222 31.09 -1.89 1.54
C SER A 222 30.80 -0.67 2.43
N LEU A 223 29.57 -0.49 2.92
CA LEU A 223 29.13 0.73 3.63
C LEU A 223 28.82 0.46 5.12
N ARG A 224 29.83 0.17 5.95
CA ARG A 224 29.67 0.12 7.42
C ARG A 224 29.70 1.53 8.03
N VAL A 225 28.93 1.73 9.12
CA VAL A 225 28.52 3.05 9.67
C VAL A 225 29.58 3.75 10.55
N ALA A 226 30.69 3.10 10.96
CA ALA A 226 31.63 3.70 11.92
C ALA A 226 32.86 4.42 11.28
N GLY A 227 33.19 5.64 11.75
CA GLY A 227 34.61 6.09 11.84
C GLY A 227 35.12 7.35 11.11
N LYS A 228 34.33 8.16 10.40
CA LYS A 228 34.82 9.41 9.76
C LYS A 228 33.77 10.55 9.81
N ARG A 229 34.20 11.82 9.72
CA ARG A 229 33.31 12.99 9.51
C ARG A 229 32.47 12.72 8.25
N ARG A 230 31.16 12.57 8.41
CA ARG A 230 30.21 12.31 7.32
C ARG A 230 29.33 13.52 7.07
N ARG A 231 28.94 13.71 5.82
CA ARG A 231 28.00 14.75 5.36
C ARG A 231 26.63 14.13 5.06
N LEU A 232 25.57 14.93 4.95
CA LEU A 232 24.22 14.43 4.65
C LEU A 232 24.16 13.54 3.39
N PRO A 233 24.93 13.79 2.31
CA PRO A 233 24.96 12.92 1.14
C PRO A 233 25.49 11.51 1.42
N ASP A 234 26.32 11.32 2.45
CA ASP A 234 26.79 9.99 2.86
C ASP A 234 25.66 9.16 3.47
N PHE A 235 24.79 9.79 4.26
CA PHE A 235 23.63 9.15 4.85
C PHE A 235 22.53 8.89 3.80
N GLN A 236 22.34 9.81 2.85
CA GLN A 236 21.49 9.59 1.68
C GLN A 236 21.94 8.36 0.88
N ARG A 237 23.24 8.24 0.55
CA ARG A 237 23.78 7.05 -0.13
C ARG A 237 23.58 5.77 0.68
N TRP A 238 23.82 5.83 1.99
CA TRP A 238 23.65 4.69 2.88
C TRP A 238 22.20 4.20 2.92
N HIS A 239 21.22 5.10 3.06
CA HIS A 239 19.80 4.73 3.03
C HIS A 239 19.39 4.14 1.68
N ARG A 240 19.83 4.73 0.56
CA ARG A 240 19.55 4.17 -0.78
C ARG A 240 20.11 2.75 -0.93
N ALA A 241 21.33 2.51 -0.43
CA ALA A 241 21.96 1.19 -0.46
C ALA A 241 21.26 0.21 0.48
N LEU A 242 20.84 0.66 1.67
CA LEU A 242 20.10 -0.16 2.64
C LEU A 242 18.71 -0.54 2.11
N ASP A 243 17.99 0.41 1.50
CA ASP A 243 16.68 0.16 0.92
C ASP A 243 16.78 -0.84 -0.25
N ALA A 244 17.85 -0.77 -1.04
CA ALA A 244 18.15 -1.76 -2.08
C ALA A 244 18.54 -3.14 -1.51
N ASP A 245 19.35 -3.21 -0.45
CA ASP A 245 19.74 -4.46 0.23
C ASP A 245 18.55 -5.15 0.92
N LYS A 246 17.66 -4.36 1.54
CA LYS A 246 16.52 -4.86 2.32
C LYS A 246 15.23 -5.00 1.52
N GLY A 247 15.21 -4.49 0.29
CA GLY A 247 14.00 -4.49 -0.55
C GLY A 247 12.85 -3.70 0.08
N PHE A 248 13.16 -2.61 0.78
CA PHE A 248 12.13 -1.75 1.38
C PHE A 248 11.30 -1.05 0.31
N LEU A 249 10.07 -0.65 0.64
CA LEU A 249 9.23 0.10 -0.30
C LEU A 249 9.84 1.49 -0.52
N THR A 250 10.20 1.79 -1.76
CA THR A 250 11.08 2.92 -2.13
C THR A 250 10.35 4.07 -2.82
N ASP A 251 9.03 4.15 -2.66
CA ASP A 251 8.19 5.17 -3.29
C ASP A 251 8.10 6.45 -2.44
N LEU A 252 8.02 7.61 -3.11
CA LEU A 252 7.99 8.93 -2.47
C LEU A 252 6.79 9.08 -1.52
N TYR A 253 5.62 8.56 -1.90
CA TYR A 253 4.39 8.68 -1.12
C TYR A 253 4.42 7.79 0.13
N PHE A 254 4.95 6.57 0.03
CA PHE A 254 5.15 5.72 1.20
C PHE A 254 6.14 6.32 2.20
N ASN A 255 7.28 6.86 1.73
CA ASN A 255 8.23 7.51 2.62
C ASN A 255 7.64 8.77 3.28
N TYR A 256 6.68 9.45 2.62
CA TYR A 256 5.93 10.54 3.23
C TYR A 256 4.96 10.05 4.31
N ILE A 257 4.23 8.96 4.05
CA ILE A 257 3.34 8.36 5.04
C ILE A 257 4.14 7.88 6.27
N ALA A 258 5.25 7.17 6.05
CA ALA A 258 6.12 6.73 7.14
C ALA A 258 6.68 7.93 7.93
N LEU A 259 7.09 9.02 7.25
CA LEU A 259 7.47 10.25 7.93
C LEU A 259 6.33 10.81 8.82
N THR A 260 5.08 10.76 8.36
CA THR A 260 3.93 11.23 9.15
C THR A 260 3.65 10.36 10.38
N GLU A 261 3.96 9.06 10.30
CA GLU A 261 3.84 8.13 11.41
C GLU A 261 4.91 8.39 12.47
N GLU A 262 6.17 8.56 12.07
CA GLU A 262 7.27 8.92 12.98
C GLU A 262 7.04 10.29 13.65
N MET A 263 6.42 11.24 12.93
CA MET A 263 5.99 12.51 13.53
C MET A 263 4.96 12.30 14.63
N GLY A 264 4.08 11.31 14.45
CA GLY A 264 3.11 10.87 15.45
C GLY A 264 3.78 10.23 16.68
N GLU A 265 4.77 9.35 16.48
CA GLU A 265 5.54 8.72 17.55
C GLU A 265 6.30 9.75 18.39
N LEU A 266 7.02 10.68 17.74
CA LEU A 266 7.63 11.83 18.42
C LEU A 266 6.59 12.61 19.22
N GLY A 267 5.41 12.86 18.64
CA GLY A 267 4.28 13.49 19.32
C GLY A 267 3.84 12.76 20.59
N ARG A 268 3.78 11.41 20.57
CA ARG A 268 3.44 10.59 21.75
C ARG A 268 4.51 10.72 22.84
N VAL A 269 5.79 10.66 22.47
CA VAL A 269 6.91 10.79 23.41
C VAL A 269 6.91 12.18 24.06
N LEU A 270 6.71 13.24 23.27
CA LEU A 270 6.62 14.61 23.78
C LEU A 270 5.40 14.82 24.68
N LYS A 271 4.24 14.23 24.34
CA LYS A 271 3.04 14.25 25.19
C LYS A 271 3.28 13.57 26.53
N LYS A 272 4.07 12.49 26.55
CA LYS A 272 4.48 11.79 27.78
C LYS A 272 5.42 12.65 28.62
N ALA A 273 6.37 13.35 27.99
CA ALA A 273 7.23 14.33 28.68
C ALA A 273 6.40 15.47 29.29
N TRP A 274 5.45 16.03 28.54
CA TRP A 274 4.57 17.10 29.00
C TRP A 274 3.69 16.69 30.18
N ARG A 275 3.13 15.47 30.16
CA ARG A 275 2.38 14.92 31.30
C ARG A 275 3.27 14.75 32.54
N ALA A 276 4.48 14.23 32.34
CA ALA A 276 5.44 14.06 33.44
C ALA A 276 5.89 15.39 34.04
N GLU A 277 6.09 16.43 33.23
CA GLU A 277 6.35 17.80 33.69
C GLU A 277 5.24 18.28 34.62
N LYS A 278 3.97 18.14 34.20
CA LYS A 278 2.81 18.56 34.98
C LYS A 278 2.76 17.89 36.35
N THR A 279 2.92 16.56 36.40
CA THR A 279 2.95 15.81 37.67
C THR A 279 4.13 16.21 38.56
N LEU A 280 5.31 16.40 37.99
CA LEU A 280 6.49 16.83 38.75
C LEU A 280 6.35 18.26 39.29
N TYR A 281 5.69 19.15 38.53
CA TYR A 281 5.38 20.50 38.95
C TYR A 281 4.39 20.53 40.12
N GLU A 282 3.33 19.72 40.08
CA GLU A 282 2.33 19.59 41.16
C GLU A 282 2.97 19.12 42.49
N HIS A 283 4.04 18.34 42.44
CA HIS A 283 4.75 17.85 43.63
C HIS A 283 5.89 18.76 44.14
N ARG A 284 6.48 19.61 43.29
CA ARG A 284 7.71 20.35 43.64
C ARG A 284 7.64 21.87 43.45
N GLY A 285 6.64 22.39 42.75
CA GLY A 285 6.41 23.83 42.56
C GLY A 285 7.37 24.57 41.62
N ASN A 286 8.50 23.98 41.20
CA ASN A 286 9.43 24.57 40.23
C ASN A 286 9.22 24.00 38.82
N ARG A 287 8.71 24.83 37.91
CA ARG A 287 8.36 24.43 36.54
C ARG A 287 9.58 24.13 35.66
N GLN A 288 10.66 24.89 35.81
CA GLN A 288 11.87 24.71 35.00
C GLN A 288 12.54 23.37 35.35
N GLU A 289 12.72 23.08 36.64
CA GLU A 289 13.30 21.81 37.08
C GLU A 289 12.41 20.61 36.73
N ALA A 290 11.08 20.76 36.83
CA ALA A 290 10.13 19.73 36.42
C ALA A 290 10.22 19.41 34.93
N ARG A 291 10.35 20.44 34.08
CA ARG A 291 10.52 20.30 32.63
C ARG A 291 11.83 19.63 32.28
N ASP A 292 12.93 20.08 32.86
CA ASP A 292 14.27 19.55 32.58
C ASP A 292 14.36 18.07 32.96
N ARG A 293 13.83 17.67 34.12
CA ARG A 293 13.77 16.26 34.55
C ARG A 293 12.85 15.42 33.66
N ALA A 294 11.69 15.95 33.28
CA ALA A 294 10.74 15.24 32.42
C ALA A 294 11.33 14.98 31.02
N LEU A 295 11.99 16.00 30.44
CA LEU A 295 12.69 15.88 29.17
C LEU A 295 13.88 14.94 29.28
N GLN A 296 14.71 15.06 30.33
CA GLN A 296 15.86 14.18 30.52
C GLN A 296 15.44 12.70 30.58
N LYS A 297 14.29 12.40 31.20
CA LYS A 297 13.73 11.05 31.26
C LYS A 297 13.26 10.51 29.90
N GLN A 298 12.70 11.37 29.04
CA GLN A 298 12.25 10.95 27.70
C GLN A 298 13.34 11.13 26.62
N MET A 299 14.48 11.75 26.95
CA MET A 299 15.52 12.11 26.00
C MET A 299 16.04 10.95 25.12
N PRO A 300 16.19 9.70 25.63
CA PRO A 300 16.58 8.57 24.78
C PRO A 300 15.56 8.29 23.67
N ALA A 301 14.27 8.23 24.01
CA ALA A 301 13.20 8.02 23.05
C ALA A 301 13.12 9.20 22.06
N ILE A 302 13.19 10.45 22.55
CA ILE A 302 13.19 11.64 21.67
C ILE A 302 14.33 11.56 20.63
N ARG A 303 15.52 11.06 21.02
CA ARG A 303 16.65 10.91 20.09
C ARG A 303 16.41 9.84 19.03
N GLU A 304 15.74 8.75 19.40
CA GLU A 304 15.37 7.66 18.49
C GLU A 304 14.37 8.16 17.45
N GLU A 305 13.25 8.73 17.90
CA GLU A 305 12.22 9.27 17.00
C GLU A 305 12.76 10.36 16.06
N LEU A 306 13.66 11.23 16.55
CA LEU A 306 14.30 12.26 15.71
C LEU A 306 15.26 11.65 14.67
N ALA A 307 15.90 10.53 14.99
CA ALA A 307 16.76 9.81 14.04
C ALA A 307 15.91 9.13 12.96
N ASP A 308 14.78 8.55 13.33
CA ASP A 308 13.84 7.92 12.39
C ASP A 308 13.19 8.95 11.47
N LEU A 309 12.80 10.11 12.00
CA LEU A 309 12.37 11.26 11.20
C LEU A 309 13.43 11.67 10.18
N LEU A 310 14.68 11.80 10.61
CA LEU A 310 15.78 12.14 9.71
C LEU A 310 15.98 11.07 8.63
N ALA A 311 15.86 9.79 8.98
CA ALA A 311 15.95 8.69 8.03
C ALA A 311 14.91 8.83 6.91
N TYR A 312 13.64 9.12 7.23
CA TYR A 312 12.61 9.28 6.21
C TYR A 312 12.73 10.58 5.41
N VAL A 313 13.23 11.67 6.00
CA VAL A 313 13.57 12.88 5.24
C VAL A 313 14.68 12.59 4.21
N LEU A 314 15.70 11.83 4.60
CA LEU A 314 16.78 11.42 3.70
C LEU A 314 16.27 10.50 2.58
N LYS A 315 15.37 9.57 2.89
CA LYS A 315 14.72 8.69 1.90
C LYS A 315 13.85 9.48 0.93
N LEU A 316 13.00 10.38 1.41
CA LEU A 316 12.20 11.28 0.57
C LEU A 316 13.07 12.05 -0.41
N SER A 317 14.16 12.63 0.09
CA SER A 317 15.11 13.38 -0.73
C SER A 317 15.76 12.47 -1.79
N ASN A 318 16.13 11.24 -1.43
CA ASN A 318 16.68 10.26 -2.36
C ASN A 318 15.74 9.91 -3.52
N TYR A 319 14.45 9.73 -3.23
CA TYR A 319 13.44 9.31 -4.20
C TYR A 319 12.81 10.47 -4.96
N ALA A 320 12.93 11.70 -4.45
CA ALA A 320 12.66 12.93 -5.18
C ALA A 320 13.84 13.38 -6.08
N GLY A 321 15.00 12.71 -6.00
CA GLY A 321 16.20 13.11 -6.75
C GLY A 321 16.90 14.36 -6.20
N ILE A 322 16.73 14.67 -4.92
CA ILE A 322 17.21 15.88 -4.26
C ILE A 322 18.48 15.58 -3.44
N ASP A 323 19.53 16.36 -3.66
CA ASP A 323 20.65 16.48 -2.71
C ASP A 323 20.22 17.40 -1.57
N LEU A 324 19.95 16.79 -0.41
CA LEU A 324 19.32 17.50 0.71
C LEU A 324 20.27 18.53 1.33
N GLU A 325 21.57 18.24 1.37
CA GLU A 325 22.57 19.16 1.92
C GLU A 325 22.67 20.42 1.05
N LYS A 326 22.75 20.22 -0.26
CA LYS A 326 22.79 21.31 -1.22
C LYS A 326 21.51 22.15 -1.16
N ALA A 327 20.35 21.50 -1.19
CA ALA A 327 19.05 22.19 -1.12
C ALA A 327 18.89 23.02 0.16
N TYR A 328 19.37 22.51 1.29
CA TYR A 328 19.36 23.23 2.56
C TYR A 328 20.29 24.45 2.53
N LEU A 329 21.53 24.30 2.06
CA LEU A 329 22.50 25.39 1.98
C LEU A 329 22.03 26.50 1.02
N ASP A 330 21.53 26.14 -0.16
CA ASP A 330 20.96 27.09 -1.13
C ASP A 330 19.79 27.88 -0.50
N LYS A 331 18.94 27.21 0.29
CA LYS A 331 17.82 27.86 0.99
C LYS A 331 18.27 28.78 2.12
N MET A 332 19.27 28.38 2.91
CA MET A 332 19.78 29.19 4.02
C MET A 332 20.51 30.43 3.52
N GLN A 333 21.29 30.31 2.46
CA GLN A 333 21.95 31.47 1.82
C GLN A 333 20.92 32.49 1.33
N HIS A 334 19.81 32.03 0.73
CA HIS A 334 18.71 32.91 0.35
C HIS A 334 17.97 33.56 1.53
N ASN A 335 17.99 32.94 2.71
CA ASN A 335 17.34 33.46 3.91
C ASN A 335 18.22 34.46 4.68
N GLU A 336 19.54 34.39 4.55
CA GLU A 336 20.48 35.38 5.12
C GLU A 336 20.27 36.78 4.52
N ASP A 337 19.81 36.83 3.26
CA ASP A 337 19.53 38.07 2.53
C ASP A 337 18.10 38.62 2.75
N ARG A 338 17.26 37.94 3.55
CA ARG A 338 15.86 38.33 3.81
C ARG A 338 15.73 39.18 5.07
N THR A 339 15.20 40.39 4.93
CA THR A 339 14.67 41.18 6.06
C THR A 339 13.28 40.69 6.43
N TRP A 340 13.13 40.20 7.66
CA TRP A 340 11.84 39.75 8.21
C TRP A 340 11.15 40.96 8.87
N GLU A 341 10.03 41.43 8.32
CA GLU A 341 9.15 42.35 9.03
C GLU A 341 8.40 41.56 10.11
N THR A 342 8.66 41.92 11.37
CA THR A 342 8.11 41.29 12.59
C THR A 342 6.63 41.56 12.80
#